data_AF-A0A8J7WJT6-F1
#
_entry.id   AF-A0A8J7WJT6-F1
#
_cell.length_a   1.000
_cell.length_b   1.000
_cell.length_c   1.000
_cell.angle_alpha   90.00
_cell.angle_beta   90.00
_cell.angle_gamma   90.00
#
_symmetry.space_group_name_H-M   'P 1'
#
loop_
_entity.id
_entity.type
_entity.pdbx_description
1 polymer ?
#
loop_
_entity_poly.entity_id
_entity_poly.type
_entity_poly.pdbx_seq_one_letter_code
_entity_poly.pdbx_strand_id
1 'polypeptide(L)'
;MLTVSLRHGFGKLMKETQEAGIFDPAVLDHACTLQQRLIRDIDSCGGAPMPTRSDEGDLLWLGGTDESRALSEVERCLDRFITKASYVSHALEAEIALERRRAQLGAL
;
A
#
# COMPACT_ATOMS: atom_id res chain seq x y z
N MET A 1 -22.11 -16.49 23.17
CA MET A 1 -22.68 -15.25 22.57
C MET A 1 -21.63 -14.22 22.10
N LEU A 2 -20.32 -14.38 22.33
CA LEU A 2 -19.29 -13.43 21.86
C LEU A 2 -19.00 -13.47 20.33
N THR A 3 -19.28 -14.58 19.67
CA THR A 3 -18.98 -14.80 18.24
C THR A 3 -19.91 -14.04 17.28
N VAL A 4 -21.13 -13.72 17.70
CA VAL A 4 -22.11 -13.01 16.86
C VAL A 4 -21.81 -11.51 16.79
N SER A 5 -21.32 -10.92 17.89
CA SER A 5 -21.00 -9.49 17.99
C SER A 5 -19.75 -9.13 17.16
N LEU A 6 -18.73 -9.99 17.17
CA LEU A 6 -17.51 -9.83 16.35
C LEU A 6 -17.79 -9.91 14.85
N ARG A 7 -18.72 -10.77 14.41
CA ARG A 7 -19.12 -10.87 13.00
C ARG A 7 -19.80 -9.61 12.48
N HIS A 8 -20.64 -8.96 13.30
CA HIS A 8 -21.29 -7.70 12.93
C HIS A 8 -20.30 -6.54 12.81
N GLY A 9 -19.36 -6.43 13.75
CA GLY A 9 -18.32 -5.38 13.71
C GLY A 9 -17.38 -5.54 12.51
N PHE A 10 -16.95 -6.77 12.23
CA PHE A 10 -16.07 -7.04 11.09
C PHE A 10 -16.77 -6.83 9.75
N GLY A 11 -18.00 -7.33 9.57
CA GLY A 11 -18.76 -7.12 8.33
C GLY A 11 -19.03 -5.64 8.03
N LYS A 12 -19.29 -4.83 9.07
CA LYS A 12 -19.43 -3.38 8.93
C LYS A 12 -18.12 -2.71 8.49
N LEU A 13 -17.01 -3.05 9.13
CA LEU A 13 -15.68 -2.54 8.77
C LEU A 13 -15.32 -2.88 7.30
N MET A 14 -15.61 -4.11 6.88
CA MET A 14 -15.39 -4.58 5.50
C MET A 14 -16.20 -3.76 4.49
N LYS A 15 -17.48 -3.50 4.79
CA LYS A 15 -18.37 -2.71 3.94
C LYS A 15 -17.91 -1.26 3.83
N GLU A 16 -17.57 -0.62 4.95
CA GLU A 16 -17.03 0.74 4.98
C GLU A 16 -15.71 0.83 4.19
N THR A 17 -14.87 -0.19 4.29
CA THR A 17 -13.60 -0.27 3.56
C THR A 17 -13.81 -0.40 2.04
N GLN A 18 -14.77 -1.22 1.61
CA GLN A 18 -15.14 -1.35 0.20
C GLN A 18 -15.77 -0.06 -0.34
N GLU A 19 -16.66 0.58 0.42
CA GLU A 19 -17.32 1.83 0.03
C GLU A 19 -16.32 2.98 -0.12
N ALA A 20 -15.23 2.98 0.66
CA ALA A 20 -14.17 3.98 0.54
C ALA A 20 -13.33 3.82 -0.75
N GLY A 21 -13.29 2.63 -1.36
CA GLY A 21 -12.58 2.36 -2.62
C GLY A 21 -11.05 2.52 -2.58
N ILE A 22 -10.45 2.74 -1.41
CA ILE A 22 -9.01 3.04 -1.26
C ILE A 22 -8.12 1.86 -1.67
N PHE A 23 -8.66 0.65 -1.58
CA PHE A 23 -7.97 -0.59 -1.94
C PHE A 23 -8.42 -1.14 -3.29
N ASP A 24 -9.22 -0.40 -4.05
CA ASP A 24 -9.70 -0.85 -5.35
C ASP A 24 -8.52 -1.03 -6.33
N PRO A 25 -8.53 -2.06 -7.18
CA PRO A 25 -7.46 -2.29 -8.15
C PRO A 25 -7.13 -1.05 -9.00
N ALA A 26 -8.15 -0.28 -9.41
CA ALA A 26 -7.97 0.94 -10.18
C ALA A 26 -7.18 2.04 -9.42
N VAL A 27 -7.40 2.16 -8.11
CA VAL A 27 -6.66 3.12 -7.26
C VAL A 27 -5.20 2.67 -7.11
N LEU A 28 -4.98 1.37 -6.93
CA LEU A 28 -3.63 0.79 -6.83
C LEU A 28 -2.87 0.91 -8.16
N ASP A 29 -3.51 0.66 -9.29
CA ASP A 29 -2.92 0.83 -10.63
C ASP A 29 -2.54 2.28 -10.89
N HIS A 30 -3.39 3.22 -10.47
CA HIS A 30 -3.07 4.64 -10.54
C HIS A 30 -1.87 5.00 -9.66
N ALA A 31 -1.82 4.49 -8.43
CA ALA A 31 -0.68 4.69 -7.53
C ALA A 31 0.63 4.12 -8.12
N CYS A 32 0.60 2.93 -8.72
CA CYS A 32 1.74 2.35 -9.44
C CYS A 32 2.19 3.24 -10.61
N THR A 33 1.25 3.80 -11.36
CA THR A 33 1.55 4.73 -12.47
C THR A 33 2.24 6.00 -11.96
N LEU A 34 1.77 6.56 -10.84
CA LEU A 34 2.39 7.70 -10.19
C LEU A 34 3.80 7.37 -9.69
N GLN A 35 4.01 6.19 -9.08
CA GLN A 35 5.32 5.73 -8.62
C GLN A 35 6.31 5.62 -9.79
N GLN A 36 5.90 5.02 -10.91
CA GLN A 36 6.75 4.92 -12.11
C GLN A 36 7.11 6.29 -12.70
N ARG A 37 6.22 7.28 -12.58
CA ARG A 37 6.55 8.65 -12.96
C ARG A 37 7.54 9.28 -11.98
N LEU A 38 7.31 9.14 -10.68
CA LEU A 38 8.22 9.61 -9.63
C LEU A 38 9.64 9.06 -9.78
N ILE A 39 9.79 7.76 -10.06
CA ILE A 39 11.10 7.13 -10.28
C ILE A 39 11.84 7.79 -11.47
N ARG A 40 11.14 8.04 -12.58
CA ARG A 40 11.73 8.73 -13.74
C ARG A 40 12.13 10.17 -13.41
N ASP A 41 11.29 10.87 -12.66
CA ASP A 41 11.56 12.25 -12.26
C ASP A 41 12.79 12.31 -11.31
N ILE A 42 12.91 11.37 -10.36
CA ILE A 42 14.08 11.23 -9.48
C ILE A 42 15.37 11.01 -10.28
N ASP A 43 15.34 10.10 -11.26
CA ASP A 43 16.49 9.84 -12.13
C ASP A 43 16.88 11.09 -12.92
N SER A 44 15.89 11.86 -13.40
CA SER A 44 16.13 13.11 -14.13
C SER A 44 16.70 14.24 -13.25
N CYS A 45 16.41 14.23 -11.96
CA CYS A 45 16.84 15.24 -10.97
C CYS A 45 18.16 14.89 -10.27
N GLY A 46 19.00 14.02 -10.85
CA GLY A 46 20.30 13.65 -10.29
C GLY A 46 20.31 12.38 -9.44
N GLY A 47 19.25 11.57 -9.52
CA GLY A 47 19.17 10.24 -8.94
C GLY A 47 18.74 10.20 -7.47
N ALA A 48 18.40 9.00 -7.01
CA ALA A 48 17.97 8.76 -5.64
C ALA A 48 19.14 8.88 -4.64
N PRO A 49 18.91 9.46 -3.45
CA PRO A 49 19.92 9.49 -2.40
C PRO A 49 20.18 8.07 -1.87
N MET A 50 21.45 7.72 -1.72
CA MET A 50 21.87 6.41 -1.20
C MET A 50 22.27 6.53 0.28
N PRO A 51 21.83 5.61 1.15
CA PRO A 51 22.31 5.57 2.52
C PRO A 51 23.74 5.05 2.55
N THR A 52 24.62 5.73 3.27
CA THR A 52 25.99 5.30 3.54
C THR A 52 26.31 5.45 5.03
N ARG A 53 27.46 4.94 5.46
CA ARG A 53 28.03 5.25 6.77
C ARG A 53 29.26 6.13 6.62
N SER A 54 29.43 7.09 7.53
CA SER A 54 30.70 7.81 7.69
C SER A 54 31.77 6.90 8.30
N ASP A 55 33.02 7.39 8.33
CA ASP A 55 34.13 6.68 8.99
C ASP A 55 33.89 6.53 10.50
N GLU A 56 33.13 7.44 11.11
CA GLU A 56 32.67 7.41 12.50
C GLU A 56 31.43 6.52 12.72
N GLY A 57 30.84 5.99 11.63
CA GLY A 57 29.70 5.07 11.67
C GLY A 57 28.33 5.75 11.57
N ASP A 58 28.28 7.08 11.42
CA ASP A 58 27.03 7.84 11.31
C ASP A 58 26.31 7.54 9.99
N LEU A 59 24.98 7.45 10.03
CA LEU A 59 24.18 7.25 8.83
C LEU A 59 24.07 8.56 8.05
N LEU A 60 24.53 8.57 6.80
CA LEU A 60 24.51 9.72 5.91
C LEU A 60 23.78 9.39 4.60
N TRP A 61 23.22 10.41 3.95
CA TRP A 61 22.64 10.29 2.61
C TRP A 61 23.59 10.91 1.58
N LEU A 62 24.10 10.09 0.66
CA LEU A 62 24.98 10.52 -0.43
C LEU A 62 24.20 10.68 -1.73
N GLY A 63 24.58 11.71 -2.49
CA GLY A 63 23.97 12.01 -3.79
C GLY A 63 22.58 12.62 -3.70
N GLY A 64 21.96 12.77 -4.86
CA GLY A 64 20.68 13.44 -5.05
C GLY A 64 20.74 14.96 -4.87
N THR A 65 19.94 15.67 -5.66
CA THR A 65 19.63 17.08 -5.42
C THR A 65 18.62 17.20 -4.28
N ASP A 66 18.41 18.39 -3.74
CA ASP A 66 17.35 18.61 -2.74
C ASP A 66 15.98 18.21 -3.28
N GLU A 67 15.74 18.46 -4.58
CA GLU A 67 14.54 18.02 -5.29
C GLU A 67 14.46 16.49 -5.39
N SER A 68 15.50 15.79 -5.87
CA SER A 68 15.44 14.33 -6.01
C SER A 68 15.34 13.62 -4.66
N ARG A 69 15.87 14.21 -3.59
CA ARG A 69 15.68 13.73 -2.21
C ARG A 69 14.23 13.84 -1.76
N ALA A 70 13.59 14.99 -1.97
CA ALA A 70 12.18 15.18 -1.65
C ALA A 70 11.28 14.23 -2.45
N LEU A 71 11.55 14.08 -3.76
CA LEU A 71 10.83 13.13 -4.60
C LEU A 71 11.04 11.68 -4.14
N SER A 72 12.26 11.31 -3.74
CA SER A 72 12.56 9.96 -3.22
C SER A 72 11.84 9.67 -1.90
N GLU A 73 11.60 10.67 -1.06
CA GLU A 73 10.81 10.49 0.17
C GLU A 73 9.34 10.20 -0.15
N VAL A 74 8.78 10.92 -1.13
CA VAL A 74 7.41 10.68 -1.62
C VAL A 74 7.30 9.29 -2.26
N GLU A 75 8.26 8.91 -3.11
CA GLU A 75 8.32 7.58 -3.74
C GLU A 75 8.31 6.47 -2.68
N ARG A 76 9.16 6.56 -1.64
CA ARG A 76 9.17 5.57 -0.55
C ARG A 76 7.87 5.51 0.22
N CYS A 77 7.19 6.64 0.40
CA CYS A 77 5.87 6.64 1.05
C CYS A 77 4.83 5.96 0.18
N LEU A 78 4.87 6.22 -1.13
CA LEU A 78 3.96 5.65 -2.10
C LEU A 78 4.19 4.14 -2.27
N ASP A 79 5.44 3.68 -2.30
CA ASP A 79 5.80 2.26 -2.31
C ASP A 79 5.22 1.50 -1.12
N ARG A 80 5.38 2.07 0.09
CA ARG A 80 4.79 1.51 1.31
C ARG A 80 3.28 1.49 1.27
N PHE A 81 2.66 2.53 0.71
CA PHE A 81 1.21 2.59 0.52
C PHE A 81 0.77 1.46 -0.41
N ILE A 82 1.33 1.37 -1.62
CA ILE A 82 1.00 0.35 -2.62
C ILE A 82 1.14 -1.04 -2.02
N THR A 83 2.30 -1.35 -1.42
CA THR A 83 2.56 -2.68 -0.83
C THR A 83 1.52 -3.07 0.21
N LYS A 84 1.23 -2.16 1.15
CA LYS A 84 0.26 -2.44 2.23
C LYS A 84 -1.17 -2.49 1.70
N ALA A 85 -1.52 -1.61 0.78
CA ALA A 85 -2.85 -1.51 0.22
C ALA A 85 -3.17 -2.72 -0.68
N SER A 86 -2.21 -3.20 -1.48
CA SER A 86 -2.33 -4.46 -2.21
C SER A 86 -2.52 -5.66 -1.30
N TYR A 87 -1.79 -5.72 -0.17
CA TYR A 87 -2.00 -6.79 0.82
C TYR A 87 -3.43 -6.77 1.39
N VAL A 88 -3.92 -5.57 1.76
CA VAL A 88 -5.30 -5.42 2.23
C VAL A 88 -6.29 -5.83 1.14
N SER A 89 -6.13 -5.37 -0.10
CA SER A 89 -6.99 -5.75 -1.24
C SER A 89 -7.11 -7.27 -1.37
N HIS A 90 -5.98 -7.99 -1.39
CA HIS A 90 -5.99 -9.45 -1.49
C HIS A 90 -6.68 -10.11 -0.29
N ALA A 91 -6.47 -9.60 0.93
CA ALA A 91 -7.14 -10.12 2.12
C ALA A 91 -8.65 -9.91 2.05
N LEU A 92 -9.11 -8.75 1.56
CA LEU A 92 -10.53 -8.46 1.37
C LEU A 92 -11.17 -9.39 0.35
N GLU A 93 -10.52 -9.60 -0.81
CA GLU A 93 -10.97 -10.52 -1.84
C GLU A 93 -11.10 -11.96 -1.34
N ALA A 94 -10.11 -12.42 -0.55
CA ALA A 94 -10.13 -13.74 0.05
C ALA A 94 -11.32 -13.92 1.02
N GLU A 95 -11.60 -12.94 1.87
CA GLU A 95 -12.74 -12.99 2.79
C GLU A 95 -14.08 -12.99 2.05
N ILE A 96 -14.22 -12.18 0.99
CA ILE A 96 -15.42 -12.19 0.13
C ILE A 96 -15.61 -13.57 -0.50
N ALA A 97 -14.53 -14.19 -1.01
CA ALA A 97 -14.59 -15.52 -1.59
C ALA A 97 -15.00 -16.59 -0.56
N LEU A 98 -14.46 -16.50 0.66
CA LEU A 98 -14.83 -17.38 1.77
C LEU A 98 -16.30 -17.21 2.18
N GLU A 99 -16.80 -15.98 2.24
CA GLU A 99 -18.20 -15.70 2.57
C GLU A 99 -19.14 -16.26 1.51
N ARG A 100 -18.84 -16.04 0.21
CA ARG A 100 -19.58 -16.66 -0.90
C ARG A 100 -19.60 -18.18 -0.79
N ARG A 101 -18.46 -18.80 -0.44
CA ARG A 101 -18.37 -20.26 -0.27
C ARG A 101 -19.19 -20.77 0.91
N ARG A 102 -19.18 -20.05 2.04
CA ARG A 102 -20.02 -20.38 3.21
C ARG A 102 -21.51 -20.30 2.88
N ALA A 103 -21.93 -19.28 2.14
CA ALA A 103 -23.31 -19.14 1.70
C ALA A 103 -23.76 -20.30 0.79
N GLN A 104 -22.89 -20.75 -0.13
CA GLN A 104 -23.17 -21.92 -0.98
C GLN A 104 -23.32 -23.22 -0.18
N LEU A 105 -22.51 -23.41 0.86
CA LEU A 105 -22.55 -24.62 1.69
C LEU A 105 -23.69 -24.63 2.71
N GLY A 106 -24.14 -23.46 3.17
CA GLY A 106 -25.29 -23.34 4.09
C GLY A 106 -26.66 -23.26 3.40
N ALA A 107 -26.69 -23.18 2.07
CA ALA A 107 -27.89 -23.25 1.24
C ALA A 107 -28.22 -24.67 0.74
N LEU A 108 -27.37 -25.65 1.10
CA LEU A 108 -27.56 -27.09 0.90
C LEU A 108 -28.07 -27.73 2.20
#